data_AF-A0AAW1C6B3-F1
#
_entry.id   AF-A0AAW1C6B3-F1
#
_cell.length_a   1.000
_cell.length_b   1.000
_cell.length_c   1.000
_cell.angle_alpha   90.00
_cell.angle_beta   90.00
_cell.angle_gamma   90.00
#
_symmetry.space_group_name_H-M   'P 1'
#
loop_
_entity.id
_entity.type
_entity.pdbx_description
1 polymer ?
#
loop_
_entity_poly.entity_id
_entity_poly.type
_entity_poly.pdbx_seq_one_letter_code
_entity_poly.pdbx_strand_id
1 'polypeptide(L)'
;MRKNLIESVQREPTGDVYAMIPEIGLTNRIKVLFEHAIQTESGAHCPLLWRLYICFMVSLGDKAKSKGVFYRALQNCPWAKVLYMDAIEYFPDELQEFLDLMAEKELRVRVPIEELELLLED
;
A
#
# COMPACT_ATOMS: atom_id res chain seq x y z
N MET A 1 -0.61 31.60 2.75
CA MET A 1 -0.34 31.04 4.10
C MET A 1 -0.75 29.57 4.24
N ARG A 2 -1.92 29.13 3.75
CA ARG A 2 -2.33 27.70 3.82
C ARG A 2 -1.55 26.76 2.88
N LYS A 3 -1.20 27.19 1.66
CA LYS A 3 -0.38 26.41 0.71
C LYS A 3 0.95 25.94 1.33
N ASN A 4 1.66 26.86 1.99
CA ASN A 4 2.93 26.57 2.69
C ASN A 4 2.78 25.58 3.86
N LEU A 5 1.58 25.47 4.47
CA LEU A 5 1.34 24.53 5.56
C LEU A 5 1.11 23.11 5.03
N ILE A 6 0.56 22.96 3.82
CA ILE A 6 0.35 21.67 3.16
C ILE A 6 1.68 21.10 2.67
N GLU A 7 2.58 21.94 2.14
CA GLU A 7 3.96 21.56 1.83
C GLU A 7 4.72 21.04 3.05
N SER A 8 4.37 21.48 4.26
CA SER A 8 4.99 20.99 5.51
C SER A 8 4.44 19.65 6.01
N VAL A 9 3.32 19.17 5.47
CA VAL A 9 2.76 17.83 5.74
C VAL A 9 3.17 16.88 4.61
N GLN A 10 4.45 16.89 4.25
CA GLN A 10 5.01 15.72 3.59
C GLN A 10 5.30 14.71 4.70
N ARG A 11 4.72 13.51 4.60
CA ARG A 11 5.37 12.37 5.26
C ARG A 11 6.79 12.38 4.73
N GLU A 12 7.78 12.47 5.62
CA GLU A 12 9.15 12.06 5.29
C GLU A 12 9.02 10.81 4.41
N PRO A 13 9.57 10.79 3.18
CA PRO A 13 9.51 9.60 2.37
C PRO A 13 10.06 8.51 3.28
N THR A 14 9.24 7.50 3.57
CA THR A 14 9.66 6.35 4.38
C THR A 14 10.85 5.79 3.63
N GLY A 15 12.04 6.20 4.07
CA GLY A 15 13.23 6.23 3.22
C GLY A 15 13.42 4.84 2.65
N ASP A 16 13.60 4.78 1.33
CA ASP A 16 13.96 3.59 0.56
C ASP A 16 13.91 2.33 1.42
N VAL A 17 12.71 1.74 1.58
CA VAL A 17 12.49 0.52 2.39
C VAL A 17 13.21 -0.69 1.77
N TYR A 18 14.18 -0.45 0.88
CA TYR A 18 15.25 -1.37 0.55
C TYR A 18 16.13 -1.60 1.77
N ALA A 19 15.60 -2.34 2.75
CA ALA A 19 16.46 -3.19 3.54
C ALA A 19 17.26 -4.02 2.52
N MET A 20 18.58 -3.86 2.48
CA MET A 20 19.46 -4.78 1.75
C MET A 20 19.35 -6.16 2.39
N ILE A 21 18.22 -6.84 2.19
CA ILE A 21 18.06 -8.24 2.50
C ILE A 21 18.73 -8.95 1.32
N PRO A 22 19.90 -9.58 1.52
CA PRO A 22 20.57 -10.24 0.42
C PRO A 22 19.64 -11.30 -0.19
N GLU A 23 19.72 -11.52 -1.50
CA GLU A 23 18.97 -12.58 -2.19
C GLU A 23 19.51 -13.96 -1.80
N ILE A 24 19.19 -14.40 -0.59
CA ILE A 24 19.62 -15.69 -0.02
C ILE A 24 18.41 -16.60 0.16
N GLY A 25 18.66 -17.89 0.39
CA GLY A 25 17.60 -18.89 0.61
C GLY A 25 16.59 -18.52 1.72
N LEU A 26 16.95 -17.63 2.66
CA LEU A 26 16.04 -17.10 3.67
C LEU A 26 14.88 -16.29 3.05
N THR A 27 15.13 -15.50 2.01
CA THR A 27 14.10 -14.71 1.31
C THR A 27 13.00 -15.61 0.76
N ASN A 28 13.38 -16.70 0.10
CA ASN A 28 12.42 -17.67 -0.43
C ASN A 28 11.65 -18.39 0.68
N ARG A 29 12.30 -18.72 1.80
CA ARG A 29 11.62 -19.31 2.96
C ARG A 29 10.59 -18.35 3.56
N ILE A 30 10.92 -17.07 3.69
CA ILE A 30 9.99 -16.04 4.19
C ILE A 30 8.79 -15.90 3.25
N LYS A 31 9.01 -15.86 1.92
CA LYS A 31 7.92 -15.85 0.93
C LYS A 31 6.98 -17.05 1.12
N VAL A 32 7.53 -18.26 1.22
CA VAL A 32 6.74 -19.48 1.43
C VAL A 32 5.94 -19.42 2.74
N LEU A 33 6.53 -18.91 3.82
CA LEU A 33 5.83 -18.75 5.10
C LEU A 33 4.66 -17.77 4.99
N PHE A 34 4.83 -16.64 4.32
CA PHE A 34 3.74 -15.72 4.06
C PHE A 34 2.66 -16.36 3.19
N GLU A 35 3.03 -17.03 2.09
CA GLU A 35 2.09 -17.71 1.19
C GLU A 35 1.26 -18.77 1.94
N HIS A 36 1.87 -19.56 2.83
CA HIS A 36 1.12 -20.49 3.67
C HIS A 36 0.22 -19.78 4.68
N ALA A 37 0.68 -18.69 5.30
CA ALA A 37 -0.10 -17.96 6.29
C ALA A 37 -1.37 -17.36 5.66
N ILE A 38 -1.27 -16.75 4.47
CA ILE A 38 -2.41 -16.15 3.77
C ILE A 38 -3.39 -17.18 3.16
N GLN A 39 -2.99 -18.45 3.06
CA GLN A 39 -3.89 -19.55 2.62
C GLN A 39 -4.81 -20.04 3.74
N THR A 40 -4.52 -19.71 5.00
CA THR A 40 -5.41 -20.04 6.12
C THR A 40 -6.62 -19.11 6.14
N GLU A 41 -7.77 -19.60 6.61
CA GLU A 41 -9.00 -18.79 6.72
C GLU A 41 -8.76 -17.51 7.55
N SER A 42 -8.14 -17.65 8.72
CA SER A 42 -7.84 -16.51 9.59
C SER A 42 -6.78 -15.58 9.01
N GLY A 43 -5.79 -16.11 8.29
CA GLY A 43 -4.72 -15.32 7.69
C GLY A 43 -5.16 -14.53 6.47
N ALA A 44 -5.98 -15.13 5.60
CA ALA A 44 -6.56 -14.48 4.43
C ALA A 44 -7.34 -13.21 4.81
N HIS A 45 -8.05 -13.23 5.94
CA HIS A 45 -8.83 -12.09 6.44
C HIS A 45 -8.10 -11.23 7.48
N CYS A 46 -6.76 -11.36 7.59
CA CYS A 46 -5.95 -10.56 8.52
C CYS A 46 -5.20 -9.44 7.77
N PRO A 47 -5.67 -8.18 7.83
CA PRO A 47 -5.00 -7.08 7.14
C PRO A 47 -3.54 -6.91 7.56
N LEU A 48 -3.21 -7.07 8.84
CA LEU A 48 -1.84 -6.92 9.32
C LEU A 48 -0.87 -7.90 8.64
N LEU A 49 -1.29 -9.14 8.42
CA LEU A 49 -0.48 -10.14 7.73
C LEU A 49 -0.18 -9.72 6.29
N TRP A 50 -1.19 -9.24 5.57
CA TRP A 50 -1.02 -8.71 4.21
C TRP A 50 -0.09 -7.51 4.18
N ARG A 51 -0.24 -6.56 5.10
CA ARG A 51 0.66 -5.38 5.20
C ARG A 51 2.11 -5.79 5.38
N LEU A 52 2.37 -6.75 6.28
CA LEU A 52 3.72 -7.28 6.51
C LEU A 52 4.27 -7.96 5.27
N TYR A 53 3.44 -8.73 4.54
CA TYR A 53 3.88 -9.40 3.33
C TYR A 53 4.18 -8.41 2.19
N ILE A 54 3.31 -7.42 1.98
CA ILE A 54 3.52 -6.36 0.98
C ILE A 54 4.78 -5.57 1.31
N CYS A 55 4.94 -5.10 2.56
CA CYS A 55 6.14 -4.38 3.00
C CYS A 55 7.41 -5.20 2.75
N PHE A 56 7.37 -6.51 3.04
CA PHE A 56 8.49 -7.40 2.74
C PHE A 56 8.77 -7.49 1.24
N MET A 57 7.75 -7.66 0.40
CA MET A 57 7.91 -7.74 -1.05
C MET A 57 8.46 -6.42 -1.64
N VAL A 58 7.98 -5.28 -1.16
CA VAL A 58 8.46 -3.95 -1.54
C VAL A 58 9.92 -3.78 -1.14
N SER A 59 10.32 -4.27 0.04
CA SER A 59 11.71 -4.20 0.50
C SER A 59 12.70 -4.99 -0.37
N LEU A 60 12.20 -5.97 -1.13
CA LEU A 60 13.01 -6.73 -2.11
C LEU A 60 13.12 -6.00 -3.46
N GLY A 61 12.44 -4.86 -3.65
CA GLY A 61 12.53 -4.05 -4.85
C GLY A 61 11.69 -4.51 -6.05
N ASP A 62 10.91 -5.58 -5.91
CA ASP A 62 10.06 -6.07 -6.99
C ASP A 62 8.68 -5.42 -6.93
N LYS A 63 8.57 -4.21 -7.51
CA LYS A 63 7.34 -3.41 -7.52
C LYS A 63 6.17 -4.19 -8.13
N ALA A 64 6.40 -4.90 -9.23
CA ALA A 64 5.37 -5.66 -9.94
C ALA A 64 4.79 -6.81 -9.11
N LYS A 65 5.66 -7.63 -8.49
CA LYS A 65 5.18 -8.71 -7.60
C LYS A 65 4.51 -8.16 -6.36
N SER A 66 5.03 -7.08 -5.79
CA SER A 66 4.44 -6.41 -4.63
C SER A 66 3.01 -5.94 -4.91
N LYS A 67 2.79 -5.32 -6.07
CA LYS A 67 1.46 -4.92 -6.56
C LYS A 67 0.53 -6.13 -6.74
N GLY A 68 1.05 -7.25 -7.26
CA GLY A 68 0.31 -8.51 -7.31
C GLY A 68 -0.13 -9.03 -5.93
N VAL A 69 0.73 -8.91 -4.90
CA VAL A 69 0.35 -9.26 -3.52
C VAL A 69 -0.72 -8.30 -2.98
N PHE A 70 -0.60 -7.01 -3.27
CA PHE A 70 -1.59 -6.00 -2.89
C PHE A 70 -2.99 -6.33 -3.42
N TYR A 71 -3.15 -6.65 -4.71
CA TYR A 71 -4.48 -7.01 -5.23
C TYR A 71 -5.04 -8.30 -4.62
N ARG A 72 -4.19 -9.29 -4.31
CA ARG A 72 -4.62 -10.48 -3.56
C ARG A 72 -5.11 -10.10 -2.16
N ALA A 73 -4.46 -9.16 -1.50
CA ALA A 73 -4.92 -8.63 -0.22
C ALA A 73 -6.30 -7.96 -0.36
N LEU A 74 -6.52 -7.15 -1.41
CA LEU A 74 -7.82 -6.51 -1.66
C LEU A 74 -8.95 -7.49 -1.96
N GLN A 75 -8.66 -8.63 -2.60
CA GLN A 75 -9.66 -9.68 -2.82
C GLN A 75 -10.16 -10.29 -1.49
N ASN A 76 -9.32 -10.30 -0.45
CA ASN A 76 -9.65 -10.94 0.83
C ASN A 76 -10.03 -9.93 1.93
N CYS A 77 -9.54 -8.69 1.86
CA CYS A 77 -9.70 -7.63 2.85
C CYS A 77 -10.09 -6.27 2.20
N PRO A 78 -11.13 -6.19 1.35
CA PRO A 78 -11.47 -4.94 0.63
C PRO A 78 -11.89 -3.79 1.55
N TRP A 79 -12.37 -4.07 2.77
CA TRP A 79 -12.76 -3.05 3.74
C TRP A 79 -11.56 -2.36 4.42
N ALA A 80 -10.37 -2.94 4.32
CA ALA A 80 -9.21 -2.48 5.06
C ALA A 80 -8.55 -1.29 4.34
N LYS A 81 -9.08 -0.08 4.57
CA LYS A 81 -8.57 1.19 4.02
C LYS A 81 -7.05 1.35 4.15
N VAL A 82 -6.45 0.81 5.22
CA VAL A 82 -5.02 0.86 5.45
C VAL A 82 -4.20 0.22 4.31
N LEU A 83 -4.71 -0.83 3.65
CA LEU A 83 -4.02 -1.47 2.52
C LEU A 83 -3.90 -0.51 1.33
N TYR A 84 -4.95 0.27 1.07
CA TYR A 84 -4.95 1.29 0.01
C TYR A 84 -3.98 2.43 0.34
N MET A 85 -3.91 2.83 1.61
CA MET A 85 -2.94 3.83 2.05
C MET A 85 -1.50 3.34 1.87
N ASP A 86 -1.23 2.08 2.19
CA ASP A 86 0.09 1.48 1.96
C ASP A 86 0.42 1.41 0.46
N ALA A 87 -0.56 1.09 -0.40
CA ALA A 87 -0.37 1.07 -1.85
C ALA A 87 -0.06 2.46 -2.42
N ILE A 88 -0.73 3.51 -1.94
CA ILE A 88 -0.40 4.90 -2.30
C ILE A 88 1.03 5.26 -1.87
N GLU A 89 1.48 4.77 -0.72
CA GLU A 89 2.85 4.99 -0.24
C GLU A 89 3.89 4.24 -1.09
N TYR A 90 3.63 2.98 -1.47
CA TYR A 90 4.57 2.15 -2.22
C TYR A 90 4.53 2.34 -3.74
N PHE A 91 3.39 2.77 -4.29
CA PHE A 91 3.16 2.92 -5.72
C PHE A 91 2.53 4.30 -6.03
N PRO A 92 3.24 5.42 -5.73
CA PRO A 92 2.66 6.76 -5.82
C PRO A 92 2.23 7.16 -7.24
N ASP A 93 2.86 6.59 -8.28
CA ASP A 93 2.52 6.82 -9.68
C ASP A 93 1.09 6.36 -10.05
N GLU A 94 0.45 5.56 -9.19
CA GLU A 94 -0.84 4.92 -9.41
C GLU A 94 -1.91 5.45 -8.44
N LEU A 95 -1.68 6.62 -7.84
CA LEU A 95 -2.57 7.26 -6.87
C LEU A 95 -4.03 7.31 -7.35
N GLN A 96 -4.28 7.74 -8.59
CA GLN A 96 -5.63 7.82 -9.14
C GLN A 96 -6.32 6.45 -9.16
N GLU A 97 -5.61 5.40 -9.58
CA GLU A 97 -6.14 4.04 -9.62
C GLU A 97 -6.60 3.59 -8.22
N PHE A 98 -5.79 3.85 -7.18
CA PHE A 98 -6.18 3.45 -5.82
C PHE A 98 -7.33 4.28 -5.26
N LEU A 99 -7.44 5.56 -5.63
CA LEU A 99 -8.59 6.38 -5.24
C LEU A 99 -9.88 5.93 -5.92
N ASP A 100 -9.81 5.58 -7.21
CA ASP A 100 -10.94 5.01 -7.94
C ASP A 100 -11.39 3.70 -7.29
N LEU A 101 -10.45 2.80 -6.95
CA LEU A 101 -10.74 1.57 -6.22
C LEU A 101 -11.35 1.84 -4.83
N MET A 102 -10.89 2.86 -4.12
CA MET A 102 -11.48 3.27 -2.84
C MET A 102 -12.92 3.77 -3.02
N ALA A 103 -13.18 4.55 -4.07
CA ALA A 103 -14.52 5.03 -4.40
C ALA A 103 -15.45 3.86 -4.78
N GLU A 104 -14.99 2.93 -5.63
CA GLU A 104 -15.72 1.71 -6.00
C GLU A 104 -16.08 0.84 -4.79
N LYS A 105 -15.21 0.80 -3.78
CA LYS A 105 -15.46 0.07 -2.52
C LYS A 105 -16.16 0.91 -1.45
N GLU A 106 -16.64 2.10 -1.80
CA GLU A 106 -17.32 3.05 -0.90
C GLU A 106 -16.49 3.41 0.34
N LEU A 107 -15.16 3.32 0.23
CA LEU A 107 -14.24 3.70 1.28
C LEU A 107 -14.15 5.22 1.35
N ARG A 108 -14.41 5.77 2.53
CA ARG A 108 -14.38 7.22 2.75
C ARG A 108 -13.04 7.83 2.36
N VAL A 109 -13.02 8.66 1.32
CA VAL A 109 -11.97 9.65 1.03
C VAL A 109 -12.41 11.00 1.63
N ARG A 110 -11.48 11.79 2.19
CA ARG A 110 -11.87 13.05 2.89
C ARG A 110 -12.33 14.12 1.91
N VAL A 111 -11.57 14.28 0.83
CA VAL A 111 -11.78 15.22 -0.27
C VAL A 111 -11.24 14.53 -1.52
N PRO A 112 -12.01 14.45 -2.62
CA PRO A 112 -11.51 14.01 -3.92
C PRO A 112 -10.30 14.85 -4.38
N ILE A 113 -9.41 14.29 -5.20
CA ILE A 113 -8.22 15.02 -5.66
C ILE A 113 -8.64 16.23 -6.49
N GLU A 114 -9.64 16.07 -7.34
CA GLU A 114 -10.15 17.10 -8.25
C GLU A 114 -10.70 18.30 -7.45
N GLU A 115 -11.42 18.03 -6.36
CA GLU A 115 -11.90 19.07 -5.45
C GLU A 115 -10.74 19.73 -4.68
N LEU A 116 -9.73 18.95 -4.29
CA LEU A 116 -8.56 19.48 -3.60
C LEU A 116 -7.73 20.41 -4.50
N GLU A 117 -7.56 20.06 -5.77
CA GLU A 117 -6.85 20.88 -6.76
C GLU A 117 -7.50 22.25 -6.93
N LEU A 118 -8.82 22.29 -7.10
CA LEU A 118 -9.58 23.55 -7.16
C LEU A 118 -9.35 24.42 -5.92
N LEU A 119 -9.38 23.82 -4.72
CA LEU A 119 -9.12 24.53 -3.46
C LEU A 119 -7.68 25.02 -3.30
N LEU A 120 -6.73 24.43 -4.04
CA LEU A 120 -5.32 24.79 -4.04
C LEU A 120 -4.95 25.80 -5.13
N GLU A 121 -5.81 26.04 -6.11
CA GLU A 121 -5.60 27.08 -7.12
C GLU A 121 -5.90 28.49 -6.55
N ASP A 122 -6.91 28.60 -5.68
CA ASP A 122 -7.26 29.80 -4.90
C ASP A 122 -6.24 30.17 -3.79
#